data_AF-I1YK06-F1
#
_entry.id   AF-I1YK06-F1
#
_cell.length_a   1.000
_cell.length_b   1.000
_cell.length_c   1.000
_cell.angle_alpha   90.00
_cell.angle_beta   90.00
_cell.angle_gamma   90.00
#
_symmetry.space_group_name_H-M   'P 1'
#
loop_
_entity.id
_entity.type
_entity.pdbx_description
1 polymer ?
#
loop_
_entity_poly.entity_id
_entity_poly.type
_entity_poly.pdbx_seq_one_letter_code
_entity_poly.pdbx_strand_id
1 'polypeptide(L)'
;MKTLVEQLFIWAVTLSGYPDPDMRPNITALPTKTIMDEVCGGVLCNAVAYYDADTETIFYNENMDFSTDHYDRSFLVHEMVHFLQHKQGKLSATGMSCQERIALEQKAYQIQLFFLKEHKQQTYDTEMALAMLPSACQQPDS
;
A
#
# COMPACT_ATOMS: atom_id res chain seq x y z
N MET A 1 -12.62 -9.78 -11.10
CA MET A 1 -11.36 -9.15 -10.63
C MET A 1 -10.96 -7.95 -11.49
N LYS A 2 -10.75 -8.09 -12.82
CA LYS A 2 -10.28 -6.99 -13.69
C LYS A 2 -11.04 -5.65 -13.52
N THR A 3 -12.38 -5.67 -13.53
CA THR A 3 -13.20 -4.45 -13.36
C THR A 3 -13.00 -3.78 -11.99
N LEU A 4 -12.81 -4.57 -10.91
CA LEU A 4 -12.56 -4.03 -9.58
C LEU A 4 -11.19 -3.34 -9.52
N VAL A 5 -10.17 -3.98 -10.08
CA VAL A 5 -8.81 -3.44 -10.13
C VAL A 5 -8.79 -2.08 -10.83
N GLU A 6 -9.48 -1.96 -11.97
CA GLU A 6 -9.62 -0.67 -12.66
C GLU A 6 -10.32 0.39 -11.79
N GLN A 7 -11.42 0.02 -11.12
CA GLN A 7 -12.16 0.95 -10.26
C GLN A 7 -11.30 1.45 -9.09
N LEU A 8 -10.57 0.56 -8.41
CA LEU A 8 -9.65 0.92 -7.33
C LEU A 8 -8.46 1.74 -7.84
N PHE A 9 -7.98 1.45 -9.05
CA PHE A 9 -6.88 2.21 -9.64
C PHE A 9 -7.30 3.65 -9.96
N ILE A 10 -8.54 3.86 -10.42
CA ILE A 10 -9.10 5.22 -10.61
C ILE A 10 -9.10 5.99 -9.29
N TRP A 11 -9.44 5.34 -8.16
CA TRP A 11 -9.33 5.96 -6.84
C TRP A 11 -7.89 6.39 -6.54
N ALA A 12 -6.92 5.49 -6.76
CA ALA A 12 -5.51 5.77 -6.51
C ALA A 12 -5.00 6.95 -7.36
N VAL A 13 -5.29 6.96 -8.67
CA VAL A 13 -4.94 8.05 -9.60
C VAL A 13 -5.59 9.37 -9.17
N THR A 14 -6.90 9.36 -8.94
CA THR A 14 -7.67 10.58 -8.62
C THR A 14 -7.24 11.20 -7.29
N LEU A 15 -7.05 10.39 -6.24
CA LEU A 15 -6.72 10.89 -4.91
C LEU A 15 -5.23 11.20 -4.72
N SER A 16 -4.35 10.49 -5.43
CA SER A 16 -2.91 10.78 -5.38
C SER A 16 -2.53 12.01 -6.21
N GLY A 17 -3.25 12.27 -7.30
CA GLY A 17 -2.91 13.28 -8.29
C GLY A 17 -1.76 12.87 -9.22
N TYR A 18 -1.34 11.60 -9.17
CA TYR A 18 -0.38 11.06 -10.13
C TYR A 18 -1.06 10.78 -11.48
N PRO A 19 -0.37 10.98 -12.62
CA PRO A 19 -0.93 10.64 -13.92
C PRO A 19 -1.12 9.12 -14.04
N ASP A 20 -2.16 8.70 -14.77
CA ASP A 20 -2.34 7.29 -15.14
C ASP A 20 -1.20 6.87 -16.09
N PRO A 21 -0.40 5.85 -15.76
CA PRO A 21 0.71 5.41 -16.59
C PRO A 21 0.28 4.52 -17.77
N ASP A 22 -1.03 4.38 -18.06
CA ASP A 22 -1.62 3.48 -19.06
C ASP A 22 -1.24 2.00 -18.84
N MET A 23 -0.86 1.66 -17.60
CA MET A 23 -0.54 0.32 -17.16
C MET A 23 -1.07 0.06 -15.75
N ARG A 24 -1.20 -1.21 -15.41
CA ARG A 24 -1.68 -1.67 -14.10
C ARG A 24 -0.64 -2.57 -13.46
N PRO A 25 -0.53 -2.56 -12.12
CA PRO A 25 0.31 -3.52 -11.43
C PRO A 25 -0.24 -4.94 -11.63
N ASN A 26 0.66 -5.93 -11.58
CA ASN A 26 0.24 -7.32 -11.38
C ASN A 26 -0.33 -7.46 -9.96
N ILE A 27 -1.26 -8.39 -9.76
CA ILE A 27 -1.85 -8.64 -8.44
C ILE A 27 -1.85 -10.13 -8.17
N THR A 28 -1.17 -10.55 -7.09
CA THR A 28 -0.91 -11.95 -6.80
C THR A 28 -1.17 -12.25 -5.32
N ALA A 29 -1.95 -13.31 -5.06
CA ALA A 29 -2.18 -13.80 -3.70
C ALA A 29 -0.96 -14.58 -3.20
N LEU A 30 -0.58 -14.37 -1.94
CA LEU A 30 0.42 -15.16 -1.23
C LEU A 30 -0.15 -15.68 0.10
N PRO A 31 0.36 -16.81 0.60
CA PRO A 31 0.04 -17.28 1.94
C PRO A 31 0.44 -16.24 3.00
N THR A 32 -0.34 -16.15 4.09
CA THR A 32 -0.07 -15.24 5.22
C THR A 32 1.38 -15.31 5.70
N LYS A 33 1.92 -16.53 5.83
CA LYS A 33 3.29 -16.73 6.29
C LYS A 33 4.31 -16.09 5.35
N THR A 34 4.11 -16.18 4.04
CA THR A 34 5.01 -15.58 3.05
C THR A 34 4.97 -14.05 3.14
N ILE A 35 3.79 -13.44 3.29
CA ILE A 35 3.69 -11.99 3.51
C ILE A 35 4.47 -11.56 4.77
N MET A 36 4.35 -12.31 5.88
CA MET A 36 5.06 -12.00 7.12
C MET A 36 6.58 -12.17 6.99
N ASP A 37 7.02 -13.24 6.31
CA ASP A 37 8.43 -13.52 6.09
C ASP A 37 9.08 -12.40 5.25
N GLU A 38 8.42 -11.97 4.17
CA GLU A 38 8.92 -10.93 3.26
C GLU A 38 8.88 -9.52 3.86
N VAL A 39 7.76 -9.12 4.47
CA VAL A 39 7.59 -7.74 4.97
C VAL A 39 8.25 -7.53 6.33
N CYS A 40 8.24 -8.56 7.17
CA CYS A 40 8.56 -8.43 8.59
C CYS A 40 9.73 -9.32 9.04
N GLY A 41 10.44 -9.96 8.09
CA GLY A 41 11.59 -10.81 8.40
C GLY A 41 11.22 -12.02 9.27
N GLY A 42 9.98 -12.51 9.15
CA GLY A 42 9.47 -13.64 9.93
C GLY A 42 9.02 -13.29 11.35
N VAL A 43 9.02 -12.00 11.72
CA VAL A 43 8.44 -11.50 12.98
C VAL A 43 6.94 -11.29 12.79
N LEU A 44 6.15 -11.55 13.84
CA LEU A 44 4.72 -11.33 13.81
C LEU A 44 4.40 -9.84 13.61
N CYS A 45 3.67 -9.54 12.54
CA CYS A 45 3.25 -8.19 12.17
C CYS A 45 1.87 -8.22 11.49
N ASN A 46 1.29 -7.04 11.30
CA ASN A 46 -0.04 -6.86 10.71
C ASN A 46 0.02 -6.57 9.19
N ALA A 47 1.12 -6.89 8.52
CA ALA A 47 1.23 -6.71 7.08
C ALA A 47 0.30 -7.69 6.36
N VAL A 48 -0.53 -7.17 5.46
CA VAL A 48 -1.50 -7.96 4.67
C VAL A 48 -1.30 -7.80 3.17
N ALA A 49 -0.57 -6.78 2.73
CA ALA A 49 -0.20 -6.57 1.34
C ALA A 49 1.10 -5.75 1.28
N TYR A 50 1.78 -5.81 0.13
CA TYR A 50 2.90 -4.93 -0.20
C TYR A 50 3.08 -4.82 -1.72
N TYR A 51 3.62 -3.71 -2.18
CA TYR A 51 4.06 -3.50 -3.54
C TYR A 51 5.54 -3.82 -3.71
N ASP A 52 5.86 -4.71 -4.66
CA ASP A 52 7.22 -4.97 -5.11
C ASP A 52 7.53 -4.17 -6.38
N ALA A 53 8.54 -3.32 -6.29
CA ALA A 53 8.99 -2.49 -7.40
C ALA A 53 9.76 -3.29 -8.47
N ASP A 54 10.43 -4.40 -8.11
CA ASP A 54 11.26 -5.17 -9.03
C ASP A 54 10.40 -5.96 -10.03
N THR A 55 9.30 -6.58 -9.56
CA THR A 55 8.36 -7.31 -10.41
C THR A 55 7.11 -6.51 -10.79
N GLU A 56 6.97 -5.28 -10.27
CA GLU A 56 5.79 -4.43 -10.41
C GLU A 56 4.49 -5.13 -10.01
N THR A 57 4.56 -5.90 -8.92
CA THR A 57 3.48 -6.75 -8.43
C THR A 57 3.02 -6.29 -7.05
N ILE A 58 1.71 -6.20 -6.88
CA ILE A 58 1.06 -6.09 -5.57
C ILE A 58 0.82 -7.51 -5.08
N PHE A 59 1.51 -7.87 -4.00
CA PHE A 59 1.27 -9.11 -3.29
C PHE A 59 0.29 -8.86 -2.14
N TYR A 60 -0.66 -9.76 -1.96
CA TYR A 60 -1.67 -9.65 -0.91
C TYR A 60 -1.91 -11.00 -0.24
N ASN A 61 -2.38 -10.96 1.00
CA ASN A 61 -2.72 -12.16 1.75
C ASN A 61 -3.92 -12.87 1.11
N GLU A 62 -3.77 -14.15 0.79
CA GLU A 62 -4.80 -14.97 0.14
C GLU A 62 -6.16 -15.02 0.88
N ASN A 63 -6.18 -14.69 2.16
CA ASN A 63 -7.39 -14.66 2.99
C ASN A 63 -8.22 -13.38 2.83
N MET A 64 -7.76 -12.38 2.07
CA MET A 64 -8.48 -11.12 1.87
C MET A 64 -9.66 -11.29 0.89
N ASP A 65 -10.80 -10.67 1.20
CA ASP A 65 -12.00 -10.65 0.36
C ASP A 65 -12.21 -9.29 -0.33
N PHE A 66 -11.61 -9.15 -1.50
CA PHE A 66 -11.85 -7.97 -2.35
C PHE A 66 -13.25 -7.95 -3.00
N SER A 67 -14.05 -9.01 -2.91
CA SER A 67 -15.35 -9.07 -3.58
C SER A 67 -16.45 -8.38 -2.77
N THR A 68 -16.35 -8.37 -1.44
CA THR A 68 -17.34 -7.72 -0.57
C THR A 68 -16.75 -6.75 0.43
N ASP A 69 -15.48 -6.90 0.82
CA ASP A 69 -14.89 -6.11 1.89
C ASP A 69 -14.16 -4.86 1.36
N HIS A 70 -14.65 -3.69 1.77
CA HIS A 70 -14.01 -2.41 1.46
C HIS A 70 -12.78 -2.13 2.31
N TYR A 71 -12.67 -2.74 3.49
CA TYR A 71 -11.47 -2.68 4.30
C TYR A 71 -10.30 -3.37 3.58
N ASP A 72 -10.51 -4.57 3.04
CA ASP A 72 -9.50 -5.29 2.27
C ASP A 72 -9.13 -4.57 0.97
N ARG A 73 -10.12 -4.02 0.25
CA ARG A 73 -9.87 -3.19 -0.93
C ARG A 73 -9.01 -1.96 -0.63
N SER A 74 -9.07 -1.44 0.59
CA SER A 74 -8.30 -0.24 0.97
C SER A 74 -6.79 -0.48 0.90
N PHE A 75 -6.33 -1.70 1.18
CA PHE A 75 -4.92 -2.07 1.04
C PHE A 75 -4.50 -2.13 -0.44
N LEU A 76 -5.34 -2.62 -1.34
CA LEU A 76 -5.03 -2.52 -2.77
C LEU A 76 -4.89 -1.07 -3.24
N VAL A 77 -5.75 -0.16 -2.77
CA VAL A 77 -5.63 1.27 -3.08
C VAL A 77 -4.31 1.82 -2.54
N HIS A 78 -3.91 1.44 -1.33
CA HIS A 78 -2.62 1.78 -0.75
C HIS A 78 -1.45 1.35 -1.64
N GLU A 79 -1.38 0.06 -1.99
CA GLU A 79 -0.29 -0.47 -2.82
C GLU A 79 -0.30 0.08 -4.25
N MET A 80 -1.46 0.41 -4.80
CA MET A 80 -1.57 1.11 -6.09
C MET A 80 -0.97 2.52 -6.02
N VAL A 81 -1.02 3.19 -4.87
CA VAL A 81 -0.33 4.48 -4.70
C VAL A 81 1.19 4.29 -4.74
N HIS A 82 1.73 3.23 -4.14
CA HIS A 82 3.16 2.91 -4.26
C HIS A 82 3.58 2.58 -5.69
N PHE A 83 2.76 1.82 -6.42
CA PHE A 83 2.96 1.62 -7.86
C PHE A 83 3.03 2.96 -8.61
N LEU A 84 2.08 3.87 -8.38
CA LEU A 84 2.09 5.19 -9.02
C LEU A 84 3.33 6.01 -8.62
N GLN A 85 3.74 5.98 -7.35
CA GLN A 85 4.96 6.64 -6.89
C GLN A 85 6.21 6.09 -7.60
N HIS A 86 6.30 4.77 -7.79
CA HIS A 86 7.38 4.13 -8.54
C HIS A 86 7.37 4.58 -10.01
N LYS A 87 6.20 4.61 -10.66
CA LYS A 87 6.08 5.08 -12.06
C LYS A 87 6.45 6.55 -12.27
N GLN A 88 6.34 7.37 -11.23
CA GLN A 88 6.81 8.75 -11.26
C GLN A 88 8.29 8.92 -10.87
N GLY A 89 9.03 7.82 -10.69
CA GLY A 89 10.42 7.83 -10.24
C GLY A 89 10.60 8.36 -8.81
N LYS A 90 9.51 8.42 -8.02
CA LYS A 90 9.54 8.88 -6.63
C LYS A 90 9.89 7.75 -5.68
N LEU A 91 9.40 6.53 -5.94
CA LEU A 91 9.78 5.34 -5.18
C LEU A 91 11.02 4.72 -5.82
N SER A 92 12.12 4.63 -5.06
CA SER A 92 13.39 4.05 -5.51
C SER A 92 13.93 3.10 -4.45
N ALA A 93 14.44 1.95 -4.88
CA ALA A 93 15.12 0.99 -4.01
C ALA A 93 16.40 1.58 -3.40
N THR A 94 17.09 2.49 -4.09
CA THR A 94 18.38 3.05 -3.68
C THR A 94 18.35 4.57 -3.54
N GLY A 95 19.06 5.10 -2.53
CA GLY A 95 19.35 6.53 -2.41
C GLY A 95 18.24 7.39 -1.81
N MET A 96 17.13 6.80 -1.36
CA MET A 96 16.07 7.51 -0.69
C MET A 96 16.33 7.61 0.82
N SER A 97 16.24 8.82 1.36
CA SER A 97 16.29 9.04 2.81
C SER A 97 15.06 8.45 3.51
N CYS A 98 15.20 8.13 4.79
CA CYS A 98 14.09 7.62 5.58
C CYS A 98 12.90 8.62 5.60
N GLN A 99 13.16 9.92 5.64
CA GLN A 99 12.12 10.96 5.62
C GLN A 99 11.34 11.02 4.30
N GLU A 100 12.03 10.84 3.16
CA GLU A 100 11.37 10.74 1.86
C GLU A 100 10.48 9.49 1.78
N ARG A 101 10.95 8.34 2.30
CA ARG A 101 10.14 7.12 2.41
C ARG A 101 8.88 7.38 3.24
N ILE A 102 9.03 7.97 4.44
CA ILE A 102 7.87 8.32 5.28
C ILE A 102 6.89 9.23 4.55
N ALA A 103 7.35 10.24 3.81
CA ALA A 103 6.45 11.14 3.11
C ALA A 103 5.62 10.42 2.03
N LEU A 104 6.21 9.41 1.38
CA LEU A 104 5.51 8.56 0.41
C LEU A 104 4.50 7.64 1.10
N GLU A 105 4.89 6.97 2.19
CA GLU A 105 4.00 6.14 3.03
C GLU A 105 2.83 6.96 3.58
N GLN A 106 3.11 8.14 4.13
CA GLN A 106 2.11 9.04 4.68
C GLN A 106 1.04 9.39 3.64
N LYS A 107 1.44 9.61 2.38
CA LYS A 107 0.51 9.88 1.28
C LYS A 107 -0.35 8.65 0.97
N ALA A 108 0.22 7.45 0.95
CA ALA A 108 -0.53 6.21 0.71
C ALA A 108 -1.57 5.97 1.82
N TYR A 109 -1.18 6.10 3.09
CA TYR A 109 -2.10 6.00 4.23
C TYR A 109 -3.20 7.06 4.23
N GLN A 110 -2.91 8.30 3.86
CA GLN A 110 -3.93 9.35 3.74
C GLN A 110 -5.00 8.99 2.70
N ILE A 111 -4.61 8.41 1.57
CA ILE A 111 -5.52 7.98 0.51
C ILE A 111 -6.33 6.76 0.97
N GLN A 112 -5.68 5.78 1.61
CA GLN A 112 -6.37 4.64 2.22
C GLN A 112 -7.43 5.09 3.22
N LEU A 113 -7.07 6.04 4.09
CA LEU A 113 -7.98 6.61 5.08
C LEU A 113 -9.18 7.31 4.44
N PHE A 114 -8.95 8.07 3.36
CA PHE A 114 -10.05 8.71 2.61
C PHE A 114 -10.98 7.65 2.02
N PHE A 115 -10.43 6.62 1.38
CA PHE A 115 -11.20 5.53 0.79
C PHE A 115 -12.07 4.81 1.84
N LEU A 116 -11.50 4.49 3.01
CA LEU A 116 -12.21 3.85 4.12
C LEU A 116 -13.36 4.73 4.63
N LYS A 117 -13.13 6.04 4.80
CA LYS A 117 -14.15 6.99 5.26
C LYS A 117 -15.33 7.09 4.29
N GLU A 118 -15.04 7.15 2.99
CA GLU A 118 -16.09 7.21 1.96
C GLU A 118 -16.97 5.95 1.93
N HIS A 119 -16.38 4.80 2.24
CA HIS A 119 -17.08 3.52 2.33
C HIS A 119 -17.59 3.18 3.74
N LYS A 120 -17.56 4.14 4.68
CA LYS A 120 -18.03 4.02 6.06
C LYS A 120 -17.42 2.83 6.81
N GLN A 121 -16.16 2.53 6.51
CA GLN A 121 -15.39 1.48 7.18
C GLN A 121 -14.70 2.01 8.45
N GLN A 122 -14.23 1.09 9.29
CA GLN A 122 -13.39 1.42 10.44
C GLN A 122 -12.03 1.94 9.98
N THR A 123 -11.50 2.95 10.69
CA THR A 123 -10.27 3.65 10.32
C THR A 123 -9.16 3.56 11.36
N TYR A 124 -9.44 2.94 12.51
CA TYR A 124 -8.56 2.96 13.68
C TYR A 124 -7.13 2.49 13.37
N ASP A 125 -6.99 1.36 12.67
CA ASP A 125 -5.67 0.80 12.36
C ASP A 125 -4.88 1.70 11.42
N THR A 126 -5.53 2.26 10.40
CA THR A 126 -4.93 3.19 9.44
C THR A 126 -4.52 4.51 10.12
N GLU A 127 -5.36 5.04 11.00
CA GLU A 127 -5.08 6.27 11.76
C GLU A 127 -3.94 6.06 12.76
N MET A 128 -3.89 4.89 13.41
CA MET A 128 -2.78 4.50 14.29
C MET A 128 -1.47 4.35 13.52
N ALA A 129 -1.48 3.65 12.38
CA ALA A 129 -0.30 3.51 11.52
C ALA A 129 0.24 4.88 11.10
N LEU A 130 -0.65 5.75 10.59
CA LEU A 130 -0.30 7.13 10.20
C LEU A 130 0.32 7.94 11.35
N ALA A 131 -0.18 7.77 12.59
CA ALA A 131 0.35 8.44 13.77
C ALA A 131 1.72 7.89 14.20
N MET A 132 2.00 6.62 13.94
CA MET A 132 3.27 5.95 14.29
C MET A 132 4.37 6.13 13.23
N LEU A 133 4.02 6.41 11.97
CA LEU A 133 4.99 6.58 10.88
C LEU A 133 6.19 7.46 11.22
N PRO A 134 6.05 8.67 11.82
CA PRO A 134 7.19 9.53 12.12
C PRO A 134 8.25 8.90 13.03
N SER A 135 7.84 7.96 13.88
CA SER A 135 8.74 7.24 14.79
C SER A 135 9.54 6.13 14.09
N ALA A 136 9.15 5.72 12.87
CA ALA A 136 9.87 4.68 12.11
C ALA A 136 11.32 5.10 11.78
N CYS A 137 11.57 6.39 11.56
CA CYS A 137 12.93 6.91 11.31
C CYS A 137 13.70 7.31 12.59
N GLN A 138 13.13 7.13 13.79
CA GLN A 138 13.79 7.50 15.05
C GLN A 138 14.62 6.36 15.63
N GLN A 139 14.60 5.18 15.01
CA GLN A 139 15.57 4.12 15.27
C GLN A 139 16.89 4.50 14.55
N PRO A 140 18.00 4.75 15.27
CA PRO A 140 19.29 4.85 14.61
C PRO A 140 19.60 3.49 13.97
N ASP A 141 20.07 3.51 12.73
CA ASP A 141 20.60 2.34 12.03
C ASP A 141 21.48 1.52 12.98
N SER A 142 21.09 0.28 13.26
CA SER A 142 21.90 -0.70 13.99
C SER A 142 22.76 -1.51 13.03
#